data_AF-A0A9D6U4Y2-F1
#
_entry.id   AF-A0A9D6U4Y2-F1
#
_cell.length_a   1.000
_cell.length_b   1.000
_cell.length_c   1.000
_cell.angle_alpha   90.00
_cell.angle_beta   90.00
_cell.angle_gamma   90.00
#
_symmetry.space_group_name_H-M   'P 1'
#
loop_
_entity.id
_entity.type
_entity.pdbx_description
1 polymer ?
#
loop_
_entity_poly.entity_id
_entity_poly.type
_entity_poly.pdbx_seq_one_letter_code
_entity_poly.pdbx_strand_id
1 'polypeptide(L)'
;MRIKILFCLILSVMLITSCSERGNVDLGGKYRLIHSANFIDMVIVKEYNEVAIHVHILSYAFDSTFILAAQRPRDSVPGIETMTHDKYDEVFEKSTFRQYWIIDKTKESVFDEATKKYSNVYGPFQKEEYLQKREELGVPQELKLKE
;
A
#
# COMPACT_ATOMS: atom_id res chain seq x y z
N MET A 1 1.33 -50.22 3.88
CA MET A 1 1.40 -49.25 5.01
C MET A 1 2.21 -47.99 4.69
N ARG A 2 3.38 -48.08 4.03
CA ARG A 2 4.25 -46.91 3.76
C ARG A 2 3.65 -45.83 2.84
N ILE A 3 2.85 -46.20 1.83
CA ILE A 3 2.19 -45.25 0.91
C ILE A 3 1.08 -44.43 1.59
N LYS A 4 0.35 -45.02 2.55
CA LYS A 4 -0.71 -44.30 3.29
C LYS A 4 -0.13 -43.23 4.22
N ILE A 5 1.06 -43.47 4.77
CA ILE A 5 1.79 -42.49 5.60
C ILE A 5 2.31 -41.33 4.74
N LEU A 6 2.82 -41.61 3.54
CA LEU A 6 3.27 -40.58 2.60
C LEU A 6 2.12 -39.66 2.13
N PHE A 7 0.94 -40.24 1.90
CA PHE A 7 -0.25 -39.48 1.51
C PHE A 7 -0.78 -38.59 2.65
N CYS A 8 -0.72 -39.05 3.91
CA CYS A 8 -1.04 -38.23 5.08
C CYS A 8 -0.05 -37.07 5.28
N LEU A 9 1.24 -37.28 5.00
CA LEU A 9 2.25 -36.21 5.05
C LEU A 9 1.99 -35.14 4.00
N ILE A 10 1.68 -35.51 2.75
CA ILE A 10 1.35 -34.55 1.69
C ILE A 10 0.07 -33.76 2.01
N LEU A 11 -0.96 -34.42 2.59
CA LEU A 11 -2.19 -33.73 3.02
C LEU A 11 -1.94 -32.75 4.18
N SER A 12 -1.03 -33.09 5.11
CA SER A 12 -0.69 -32.21 6.23
C SER A 12 0.07 -30.94 5.80
N VAL A 13 0.86 -31.02 4.73
CA VAL A 13 1.61 -29.87 4.17
C VAL A 13 0.68 -28.88 3.44
N MET A 14 -0.48 -29.31 2.96
CA MET A 14 -1.45 -28.40 2.31
C MET A 14 -2.31 -27.59 3.29
N LEU A 15 -2.35 -27.95 4.58
CA LEU A 15 -3.17 -27.25 5.57
C LEU A 15 -2.48 -26.01 6.19
N ILE A 16 -1.21 -25.76 5.88
CA ILE A 16 -0.43 -24.66 6.49
C ILE A 16 -0.39 -23.37 5.64
N THR A 17 -0.99 -23.34 4.46
CA THR A 17 -0.97 -22.14 3.59
C THR A 17 -2.20 -21.25 3.74
N SER A 18 -3.10 -21.52 4.68
CA SER A 18 -4.27 -20.68 4.97
C SER A 18 -4.09 -19.85 6.26
N CYS A 19 -2.96 -19.16 6.38
CA CYS A 19 -2.93 -17.95 7.17
C CYS A 19 -3.46 -16.83 6.27
N SER A 20 -4.72 -16.40 6.48
CA SER A 20 -5.12 -15.09 5.97
C SER A 20 -4.17 -14.06 6.58
N GLU A 21 -3.43 -13.31 5.75
CA GLU A 21 -2.58 -12.18 6.16
C GLU A 21 -3.43 -11.04 6.73
N ARG A 22 -4.14 -11.28 7.82
CA ARG A 22 -4.76 -10.24 8.65
C ARG A 22 -3.70 -9.77 9.62
N GLY A 23 -2.78 -8.96 9.11
CA GLY A 23 -1.77 -8.32 9.95
C GLY A 23 -0.50 -8.04 9.19
N ASN A 24 -0.18 -6.76 9.09
CA ASN A 24 1.16 -6.22 8.85
C ASN A 24 2.00 -6.94 7.79
N VAL A 25 1.89 -6.50 6.54
CA VAL A 25 2.78 -7.00 5.47
C VAL A 25 4.11 -6.26 5.57
N ASP A 26 5.22 -7.00 5.71
CA ASP A 26 6.56 -6.43 5.64
C ASP A 26 6.89 -6.07 4.18
N LEU A 27 7.13 -4.79 3.91
CA LEU A 27 7.47 -4.26 2.59
C LEU A 27 8.99 -4.11 2.42
N GLY A 28 9.78 -4.49 3.43
CA GLY A 28 11.23 -4.29 3.50
C GLY A 28 11.62 -2.84 3.75
N GLY A 29 12.92 -2.61 4.03
CA GLY A 29 13.44 -1.25 4.26
C GLY A 29 12.78 -0.54 5.45
N LYS A 30 12.32 -1.30 6.46
CA LYS A 30 11.57 -0.83 7.63
C LYS A 30 10.14 -0.32 7.34
N TYR A 31 9.62 -0.57 6.14
CA TYR A 31 8.24 -0.24 5.78
C TYR A 31 7.32 -1.43 5.99
N ARG A 32 6.08 -1.14 6.41
CA ARG A 32 5.02 -2.13 6.59
C ARG A 32 3.70 -1.59 6.05
N LEU A 33 2.91 -2.45 5.42
CA LEU A 33 1.49 -2.19 5.17
C LEU A 33 0.70 -2.68 6.38
N ILE A 34 0.01 -1.77 7.06
CA ILE A 34 -0.79 -2.10 8.23
C ILE A 34 -2.24 -1.66 8.01
N HIS A 35 -3.17 -2.22 8.78
CA HIS A 35 -4.49 -1.63 8.92
C HIS A 35 -4.39 -0.42 9.87
N SER A 36 -5.09 0.65 9.53
CA SER A 36 -5.22 1.81 10.39
C SER A 36 -5.99 1.46 11.68
N ALA A 37 -6.03 2.38 12.65
CA ALA A 37 -6.69 2.15 13.93
C ALA A 37 -8.19 1.81 13.82
N ASN A 38 -8.85 2.22 12.73
CA ASN A 38 -10.26 1.88 12.47
C ASN A 38 -10.44 0.52 11.79
N PHE A 39 -9.35 -0.18 11.45
CA PHE A 39 -9.28 -1.45 10.71
C PHE A 39 -9.86 -1.48 9.29
N ILE A 40 -10.45 -0.38 8.82
CA ILE A 40 -11.06 -0.26 7.50
C ILE A 40 -10.00 0.09 6.46
N ASP A 41 -9.11 1.02 6.82
CA ASP A 41 -8.19 1.62 5.86
C ASP A 41 -6.81 0.96 5.96
N MET A 42 -6.18 0.61 4.83
CA MET A 42 -4.76 0.23 4.81
C MET A 42 -3.87 1.46 4.73
N VAL A 43 -2.73 1.45 5.42
CA VAL A 43 -1.73 2.52 5.44
C VAL A 43 -0.32 1.93 5.29
N ILE A 44 0.59 2.70 4.69
CA ILE A 44 2.01 2.34 4.67
C ILE A 44 2.73 3.17 5.72
N VAL A 45 3.35 2.46 6.67
CA VAL A 45 4.14 3.05 7.74
C VAL A 45 5.60 2.67 7.63
N LYS A 46 6.47 3.48 8.24
CA LYS A 46 7.90 3.22 8.43
C LYS A 46 8.14 2.70 9.87
N GLU A 47 9.40 2.73 10.30
CA GLU A 47 9.85 2.49 11.66
C GLU A 47 9.00 3.29 12.67
N TYR A 48 8.74 2.70 13.85
CA TYR A 48 7.92 3.31 14.90
C TYR A 48 6.49 3.72 14.51
N ASN A 49 5.93 3.15 13.44
CA ASN A 49 4.59 3.45 12.91
C ASN A 49 4.43 4.88 12.37
N GLU A 50 5.53 5.53 11.97
CA GLU A 50 5.47 6.79 11.25
C GLU A 50 4.75 6.61 9.91
N VAL A 51 3.72 7.42 9.63
CA VAL A 51 2.92 7.27 8.41
C VAL A 51 3.68 7.81 7.21
N ALA A 52 3.97 6.95 6.24
CA ALA A 52 4.63 7.32 4.99
C ALA A 52 3.61 7.61 3.88
N ILE A 53 2.55 6.78 3.79
CA ILE A 53 1.40 7.03 2.92
C ILE A 53 0.14 6.81 3.75
N HIS A 54 -0.66 7.87 3.82
CA HIS A 54 -1.90 7.89 4.59
C HIS A 54 -2.96 6.97 3.96
N VAL A 55 -3.99 6.70 4.77
CA VAL A 55 -5.20 5.88 4.56
C VAL A 55 -5.59 5.47 3.14
N HIS A 56 -6.26 4.31 3.05
CA HIS A 56 -6.92 3.81 1.84
C HIS A 56 -6.00 3.47 0.69
N ILE A 57 -4.94 2.73 1.00
CA ILE A 57 -4.20 1.99 -0.02
C ILE A 57 -5.15 0.94 -0.64
N LEU A 58 -5.30 0.98 -1.95
CA LEU A 58 -6.13 0.06 -2.71
C LEU A 58 -5.32 -1.09 -3.31
N SER A 59 -4.10 -0.80 -3.72
CA SER A 59 -3.19 -1.76 -4.34
C SER A 59 -1.75 -1.34 -4.06
N TYR A 60 -0.86 -2.31 -3.93
CA TYR A 60 0.56 -2.08 -3.68
C TYR A 60 1.39 -3.17 -4.37
N ALA A 61 2.65 -2.83 -4.67
CA ALA A 61 3.66 -3.76 -5.18
C ALA A 61 5.03 -3.32 -4.64
N PHE A 62 5.93 -4.25 -4.35
CA PHE A 62 7.25 -3.92 -3.85
C PHE A 62 8.29 -4.96 -4.24
N ASP A 63 9.54 -4.54 -4.34
CA ASP A 63 10.72 -5.41 -4.48
C ASP A 63 11.74 -5.04 -3.40
N SER A 64 13.04 -5.29 -3.58
CA SER A 64 14.07 -4.88 -2.61
C SER A 64 14.31 -3.37 -2.55
N THR A 65 13.95 -2.64 -3.61
CA THR A 65 14.35 -1.26 -3.90
C THR A 65 13.18 -0.29 -3.77
N PHE A 66 12.01 -0.65 -4.29
CA PHE A 66 10.86 0.24 -4.39
C PHE A 66 9.61 -0.34 -3.71
N ILE A 67 8.73 0.58 -3.30
CA ILE A 67 7.33 0.30 -2.98
C ILE A 67 6.49 1.19 -3.88
N LEU A 68 5.48 0.60 -4.52
CA LEU A 68 4.47 1.28 -5.31
C LEU A 68 3.14 1.17 -4.57
N ALA A 69 2.36 2.24 -4.57
CA ALA A 69 1.01 2.20 -4.02
C ALA A 69 0.03 3.01 -4.86
N ALA A 70 -1.18 2.49 -5.01
CA ALA A 70 -2.36 3.25 -5.42
C ALA A 70 -3.22 3.52 -4.19
N GLN A 71 -3.65 4.77 -4.05
CA GLN A 71 -4.45 5.27 -2.94
C GLN A 71 -5.74 5.88 -3.48
N ARG A 72 -6.84 5.75 -2.74
CA ARG A 72 -8.02 6.60 -2.88
C ARG A 72 -8.10 7.53 -1.67
N PRO A 73 -7.69 8.80 -1.80
CA PRO A 73 -7.59 9.69 -0.64
C PRO A 73 -8.98 10.19 -0.23
N ARG A 74 -9.22 10.23 1.09
CA ARG A 74 -10.54 10.54 1.69
C ARG A 74 -11.00 11.98 1.47
N ASP A 75 -10.07 12.90 1.24
CA ASP A 75 -10.28 14.31 0.96
C ASP A 75 -10.58 14.60 -0.53
N SER A 76 -10.58 13.59 -1.40
CA SER A 76 -10.91 13.77 -2.83
C SER A 76 -12.40 13.94 -3.13
N VAL A 77 -13.28 13.86 -2.13
CA VAL A 77 -14.73 14.01 -2.30
C VAL A 77 -15.11 15.49 -2.32
N PRO A 78 -15.59 16.06 -3.45
CA PRO A 78 -16.01 17.45 -3.51
C PRO A 78 -17.22 17.72 -2.60
N GLY A 79 -17.18 18.84 -1.86
CA GLY A 79 -18.28 19.24 -0.98
C GLY A 79 -18.38 18.44 0.32
N ILE A 80 -17.31 17.75 0.73
CA ILE A 80 -17.25 16.96 1.96
C ILE A 80 -17.67 17.75 3.22
N GLU A 81 -17.32 19.05 3.28
CA GLU A 81 -17.57 19.96 4.41
C GLU A 81 -19.05 20.05 4.82
N THR A 82 -19.97 19.86 3.88
CA THR A 82 -21.42 20.01 4.09
C THR A 82 -22.18 18.69 3.99
N MET A 83 -21.48 17.57 3.81
CA MET A 83 -22.05 16.27 3.53
C MET A 83 -22.31 15.48 4.82
N THR A 84 -23.40 14.72 4.88
CA THR A 84 -23.60 13.74 5.95
C THR A 84 -22.60 12.59 5.81
N HIS A 85 -22.30 11.89 6.90
CA HIS A 85 -21.37 10.77 6.89
C HIS A 85 -21.79 9.66 5.91
N ASP A 86 -23.06 9.24 5.95
CA ASP A 86 -23.58 8.19 5.04
C ASP A 86 -23.43 8.57 3.57
N LYS A 87 -23.69 9.85 3.25
CA LYS A 87 -23.58 10.34 1.88
C LYS A 87 -22.11 10.41 1.44
N TYR A 88 -21.23 10.82 2.36
CA TYR A 88 -19.80 10.82 2.14
C TYR A 88 -19.27 9.42 1.82
N ASP A 89 -19.60 8.42 2.64
CA ASP A 89 -19.16 7.05 2.41
C ASP A 89 -19.70 6.50 1.09
N GLU A 90 -20.96 6.79 0.76
CA GLU A 90 -21.55 6.40 -0.54
C GLU A 90 -20.77 6.98 -1.73
N VAL A 91 -20.44 8.28 -1.68
CA VAL A 91 -19.70 8.96 -2.76
C VAL A 91 -18.25 8.51 -2.81
N PHE A 92 -17.61 8.37 -1.65
CA PHE A 92 -16.23 7.92 -1.53
C PHE A 92 -16.05 6.52 -2.12
N GLU A 93 -16.92 5.57 -1.77
CA GLU A 93 -16.84 4.20 -2.27
C GLU A 93 -17.01 4.10 -3.79
N LYS A 94 -17.87 4.96 -4.36
CA LYS A 94 -18.10 5.07 -5.80
C LYS A 94 -17.02 5.85 -6.55
N SER A 95 -16.13 6.56 -5.85
CA SER A 95 -15.10 7.38 -6.48
C SER A 95 -14.07 6.54 -7.23
N THR A 96 -13.84 6.89 -8.49
CA THR A 96 -12.77 6.35 -9.33
C THR A 96 -11.47 7.15 -9.21
N PHE A 97 -11.46 8.23 -8.42
CA PHE A 97 -10.25 9.03 -8.22
C PHE A 97 -9.15 8.20 -7.56
N ARG A 98 -7.93 8.30 -8.09
CA ARG A 98 -6.75 7.57 -7.60
C ARG A 98 -5.56 8.50 -7.58
N GLN A 99 -4.72 8.31 -6.58
CA GLN A 99 -3.38 8.88 -6.51
C GLN A 99 -2.36 7.76 -6.39
N TYR A 100 -1.17 8.00 -6.90
CA TYR A 100 -0.11 7.01 -6.95
C TYR A 100 1.13 7.51 -6.22
N TRP A 101 1.85 6.56 -5.64
CA TRP A 101 3.02 6.80 -4.82
C TRP A 101 4.15 5.85 -5.18
N ILE A 102 5.39 6.32 -5.00
CA ILE A 102 6.62 5.54 -5.12
C ILE A 102 7.45 5.81 -3.88
N ILE A 103 7.93 4.78 -3.19
CA ILE A 103 8.93 4.89 -2.13
C ILE A 103 10.22 4.25 -2.62
N ASP A 104 11.32 4.99 -2.58
CA ASP A 104 12.66 4.48 -2.84
C ASP A 104 13.31 4.10 -1.50
N LYS A 105 13.47 2.80 -1.26
CA LYS A 105 14.03 2.26 0.00
C LYS A 105 15.54 2.37 0.09
N THR A 106 16.22 2.72 -1.02
CA THR A 106 17.67 2.87 -1.06
C THR A 106 18.13 4.25 -0.58
N LYS A 107 17.22 5.23 -0.60
CA LYS A 107 17.48 6.60 -0.16
C LYS A 107 17.16 6.78 1.31
N GLU A 108 17.91 7.68 1.95
CA GLU A 108 17.61 8.12 3.29
C GLU A 108 16.24 8.81 3.31
N SER A 109 15.44 8.43 4.31
CA SER A 109 14.08 8.89 4.49
C SER A 109 14.07 9.98 5.57
N VAL A 110 14.22 11.23 5.12
CA VAL A 110 14.26 12.43 5.94
C VAL A 110 12.91 13.13 5.85
N PHE A 111 12.31 13.45 7.00
CA PHE A 111 11.05 14.18 7.04
C PHE A 111 11.28 15.66 6.73
N ASP A 112 10.56 16.18 5.75
CA ASP A 112 10.52 17.59 5.39
C ASP A 112 9.32 18.26 6.06
N GLU A 113 9.61 19.16 7.00
CA GLU A 113 8.61 19.90 7.76
C GLU A 113 7.75 20.84 6.90
N ALA A 114 8.28 21.37 5.80
CA ALA A 114 7.55 22.28 4.92
C ALA A 114 6.54 21.54 4.05
N THR A 115 6.93 20.37 3.53
CA THR A 115 6.06 19.57 2.66
C THR A 115 5.27 18.49 3.40
N LYS A 116 5.61 18.23 4.68
CA LYS A 116 5.07 17.15 5.52
C LYS A 116 5.21 15.78 4.87
N LYS A 117 6.33 15.55 4.17
CA LYS A 117 6.62 14.33 3.41
C LYS A 117 8.05 13.86 3.67
N TYR A 118 8.28 12.57 3.46
CA TYR A 118 9.62 12.02 3.50
C TYR A 118 10.31 12.19 2.14
N SER A 119 11.59 12.54 2.13
CA SER A 119 12.43 12.79 0.95
C SER A 119 12.47 11.63 -0.06
N ASN A 120 12.27 10.40 0.41
CA ASN A 120 12.27 9.19 -0.40
C ASN A 120 10.87 8.71 -0.82
N VAL A 121 9.83 9.47 -0.46
CA VAL A 121 8.43 9.19 -0.80
C VAL A 121 7.98 10.21 -1.86
N TYR A 122 7.73 9.70 -3.06
CA TYR A 122 7.33 10.48 -4.21
C TYR A 122 5.81 10.36 -4.43
N GLY A 123 5.13 11.50 -4.44
CA GLY A 123 3.68 11.59 -4.66
C GLY A 123 3.02 12.66 -3.77
N PRO A 124 1.68 12.71 -3.74
CA PRO A 124 0.79 11.93 -4.57
C PRO A 124 0.85 12.39 -6.04
N PHE A 125 0.73 11.45 -6.98
CA PHE A 125 0.73 11.73 -8.40
C PHE A 125 -0.58 11.32 -9.08
N GLN A 126 -0.91 11.99 -10.18
CA GLN A 126 -1.82 11.43 -11.18
C GLN A 126 -1.15 10.29 -11.95
N LYS A 127 -1.94 9.51 -12.71
CA LYS A 127 -1.43 8.30 -13.39
C LYS A 127 -0.25 8.62 -14.33
N GLU A 128 -0.36 9.70 -15.10
CA GLU A 128 0.64 10.11 -16.08
C GLU A 128 1.93 10.59 -15.41
N GLU A 129 1.82 11.43 -14.37
CA GLU A 129 2.95 11.90 -13.56
C GLU A 129 3.68 10.74 -12.86
N TYR A 130 2.92 9.75 -12.37
CA TYR A 130 3.46 8.54 -11.78
C TYR A 130 4.26 7.72 -12.78
N LEU A 131 3.74 7.52 -14.00
CA LEU A 131 4.45 6.78 -15.04
C LEU A 131 5.76 7.48 -15.42
N GLN A 132 5.74 8.81 -15.56
CA GLN A 132 6.95 9.60 -15.80
C GLN A 132 7.96 9.48 -14.65
N LYS A 133 7.50 9.62 -13.40
CA LYS A 133 8.38 9.52 -12.24
C LYS A 133 8.96 8.10 -12.08
N ARG A 134 8.21 7.06 -12.43
CA ARG A 134 8.70 5.68 -12.45
C ARG A 134 9.85 5.49 -13.42
N GLU A 135 9.74 6.06 -14.61
CA GLU A 135 10.80 6.01 -15.62
C GLU A 135 12.03 6.78 -15.14
N GLU A 136 11.85 7.99 -14.61
CA GLU A 136 12.93 8.82 -14.05
C GLU A 136 13.70 8.10 -12.93
N LEU A 137 12.99 7.40 -12.04
CA LEU A 137 13.59 6.68 -10.91
C LEU A 137 14.14 5.30 -11.30
N GLY A 138 13.96 4.85 -12.54
CA GLY A 138 14.39 3.51 -12.98
C GLY A 138 13.64 2.37 -12.29
N VAL A 139 12.35 2.56 -11.98
CA VAL A 139 11.51 1.51 -11.39
C VAL A 139 11.35 0.37 -12.41
N PRO A 140 11.64 -0.90 -12.04
CA PRO A 140 11.51 -2.02 -12.96
C PRO A 140 10.10 -2.13 -13.58
N GLN A 141 10.02 -2.49 -14.86
CA GLN A 141 8.74 -2.57 -15.58
C GLN A 141 7.86 -3.73 -15.08
N GLU A 142 8.48 -4.80 -14.63
CA GLU A 142 7.84 -5.95 -14.02
C GLU A 142 7.19 -5.64 -12.67
N LEU A 143 7.69 -4.63 -11.97
CA LEU A 143 7.12 -4.19 -10.69
C LEU A 143 5.86 -3.36 -10.95
N LYS A 144 4.69 -3.98 -10.95
CA LYS A 144 3.43 -3.32 -11.30
C LYS A 144 2.35 -3.49 -10.23
N LEU A 145 1.54 -2.45 -10.06
CA LEU A 145 0.33 -2.51 -9.27
C LEU A 145 -0.66 -3.48 -9.91
N LYS A 146 -1.38 -4.24 -9.09
CA LYS A 146 -2.52 -5.03 -9.58
C LYS A 146 -3.71 -4.08 -9.74
N GLU A 147 -4.31 -4.09 -10.93
CA GLU A 147 -5.57 -3.37 -11.22
C GLU A 147 -6.78 -4.12 -10.65
#